data_AF-A0A0K8MD15-F1
#
_entry.id   AF-A0A0K8MD15-F1
#
_cell.length_a   1.000
_cell.length_b   1.000
_cell.length_c   1.000
_cell.angle_alpha   90.00
_cell.angle_beta   90.00
_cell.angle_gamma   90.00
#
_symmetry.space_group_name_H-M   'P 1'
#
loop_
_entity.id
_entity.type
_entity.pdbx_description
1 polymer ?
#
loop_
_entity_poly.entity_id
_entity_poly.type
_entity_poly.pdbx_seq_one_letter_code
_entity_poly.pdbx_strand_id
1 'polypeptide(L)'
;MFTLNDTSSMQFRNETEKNIAFEQYKILADSIGKTNETRENSNNFWITVNGIATSALAYMRDTQTISMERKSFLLWTIIVIGMFLCLSWFSYLWTIKKSLEIRNTLLVDLEKYFPVPIFKTFFALTQKKPDKSSLTIKEMFVPTLFLIGYFFFAFLLFFFTEEVITPSSQSE
;
A
#
# COMPACT_ATOMS: atom_id res chain seq x y z
N MET A 1 -5.26 23.72 13.16
CA MET A 1 -6.42 22.89 13.57
C MET A 1 -7.66 23.58 13.03
N PHE A 2 -8.23 23.09 11.93
CA PHE A 2 -9.40 23.72 11.30
C PHE A 2 -10.63 23.31 12.12
N THR A 3 -11.14 24.22 12.94
CA THR A 3 -12.34 23.99 13.75
C THR A 3 -13.57 24.07 12.85
N LEU A 4 -14.17 22.90 12.56
CA LEU A 4 -15.46 22.74 11.88
C LEU A 4 -16.62 23.20 12.79
N ASN A 5 -16.67 24.50 13.12
CA ASN A 5 -17.75 25.04 13.95
C ASN A 5 -18.54 26.17 13.29
N ASP A 6 -18.46 26.28 11.96
CA ASP A 6 -19.30 27.19 11.19
C ASP A 6 -20.06 26.41 10.13
N THR A 7 -20.99 25.58 10.59
CA THR A 7 -22.02 24.93 9.74
C THR A 7 -23.23 25.85 9.65
N SER A 8 -23.00 27.12 9.31
CA SER A 8 -24.07 27.95 8.76
C SER A 8 -24.58 27.24 7.49
N SER A 9 -25.89 27.01 7.44
CA SER A 9 -26.57 26.29 6.38
C SER A 9 -26.15 26.81 5.01
N MET A 10 -25.40 26.01 4.24
CA MET A 10 -25.13 26.28 2.83
C MET A 10 -26.45 26.09 2.07
N GLN A 11 -27.37 27.05 2.19
CA GLN A 11 -28.55 27.16 1.34
C GLN A 11 -28.07 27.68 -0.01
N PHE A 12 -28.31 26.91 -1.08
CA PHE A 12 -28.05 27.39 -2.43
C PHE A 12 -28.90 28.63 -2.68
N ARG A 13 -28.25 29.78 -2.89
CA ARG A 13 -28.94 31.06 -3.08
C ARG A 13 -29.57 31.15 -4.47
N ASN A 14 -29.11 30.33 -5.42
CA ASN A 14 -29.63 30.25 -6.79
C ASN A 14 -29.27 28.92 -7.47
N GLU A 15 -29.86 28.66 -8.64
CA GLU A 15 -29.60 27.46 -9.45
C GLU A 15 -28.14 27.36 -9.93
N THR A 16 -27.44 28.48 -10.09
CA THR A 16 -26.01 28.48 -10.48
C THR A 16 -25.14 27.87 -9.38
N GLU A 17 -25.35 28.24 -8.12
CA GLU A 17 -24.62 27.68 -6.98
C GLU A 17 -24.89 26.19 -6.81
N LYS A 18 -26.14 25.77 -7.01
CA LYS A 18 -26.53 24.35 -6.99
C LYS A 18 -25.82 23.56 -8.10
N ASN A 19 -25.74 24.11 -9.31
CA ASN A 19 -25.01 23.49 -10.42
C ASN A 19 -23.50 23.40 -10.14
N ILE A 20 -22.88 24.45 -9.59
CA ILE A 20 -21.46 24.41 -9.20
C ILE A 20 -21.21 23.33 -8.14
N ALA A 21 -22.06 23.25 -7.12
CA ALA A 21 -21.94 22.21 -6.10
C ALA A 21 -22.09 20.80 -6.67
N PHE A 22 -23.03 20.62 -7.62
CA PHE A 22 -23.22 19.34 -8.30
C PHE A 22 -22.00 18.95 -9.15
N GLU A 23 -21.36 19.90 -9.84
CA GLU A 23 -20.12 19.63 -10.58
C GLU A 23 -18.96 19.29 -9.64
N GLN A 24 -18.82 20.00 -8.51
CA GLN A 24 -17.81 19.66 -7.49
C GLN A 24 -18.02 18.25 -6.93
N TYR A 25 -19.28 17.88 -6.68
CA TYR A 25 -19.65 16.53 -6.24
C TYR A 25 -19.25 15.46 -7.27
N LYS A 26 -19.53 15.70 -8.56
CA LYS A 26 -19.13 14.79 -9.65
C LYS A 26 -17.61 14.65 -9.73
N ILE A 27 -16.86 15.75 -9.66
CA ILE A 27 -15.39 15.75 -9.66
C ILE A 27 -14.85 14.94 -8.47
N LEU A 28 -15.43 15.12 -7.28
CA LEU A 28 -15.01 14.38 -6.10
C LEU A 28 -15.25 12.87 -6.26
N ALA A 29 -16.46 12.48 -6.69
CA ALA A 29 -16.82 11.08 -6.93
C ALA A 29 -15.89 10.42 -7.97
N ASP A 30 -15.62 11.09 -9.08
CA ASP A 30 -14.67 10.64 -10.10
C ASP A 30 -13.24 10.51 -9.56
N SER A 31 -12.79 11.48 -8.75
CA SER A 31 -11.45 11.42 -8.13
C SER A 31 -11.26 10.23 -7.19
N ILE A 32 -12.33 9.81 -6.49
CA ILE A 32 -12.33 8.62 -5.62
C ILE A 32 -12.18 7.37 -6.49
N GLY A 33 -12.92 7.29 -7.61
CA GLY A 33 -12.79 6.21 -8.59
C GLY A 33 -11.37 6.07 -9.12
N LYS A 34 -10.80 7.16 -9.64
CA LYS A 34 -9.41 7.20 -10.16
C LYS A 34 -8.36 6.81 -9.12
N THR A 35 -8.58 7.18 -7.86
CA THR A 35 -7.66 6.82 -6.78
C THR A 35 -7.73 5.33 -6.44
N ASN A 36 -8.92 4.72 -6.50
CA ASN A 36 -9.06 3.28 -6.36
C ASN A 36 -8.37 2.52 -7.50
N GLU A 37 -8.52 2.97 -8.74
CA GLU A 37 -7.82 2.41 -9.90
C GLU A 37 -6.29 2.53 -9.77
N THR A 38 -5.80 3.71 -9.35
CA THR A 38 -4.37 3.94 -9.10
C THR A 38 -3.83 3.00 -8.02
N ARG A 39 -4.61 2.73 -6.97
CA ARG A 39 -4.28 1.79 -5.91
C ARG A 39 -4.15 0.36 -6.44
N GLU A 40 -5.11 -0.09 -7.26
CA GLU A 40 -5.10 -1.42 -7.87
C GLU A 40 -3.90 -1.60 -8.82
N ASN A 41 -3.66 -0.63 -9.70
CA ASN A 41 -2.51 -0.65 -10.60
C ASN A 41 -1.18 -0.67 -9.85
N SER A 42 -1.09 0.06 -8.72
CA SER A 42 0.14 0.09 -7.94
C SER A 42 0.40 -1.21 -7.19
N ASN A 43 -0.63 -1.97 -6.80
CA ASN A 43 -0.43 -3.31 -6.24
C ASN A 43 0.32 -4.22 -7.24
N ASN A 44 -0.03 -4.17 -8.53
CA ASN A 44 0.66 -4.94 -9.56
C ASN A 44 2.13 -4.51 -9.70
N PHE A 45 2.41 -3.21 -9.64
CA PHE A 45 3.78 -2.69 -9.62
C PHE A 45 4.59 -3.25 -8.44
N TRP A 46 4.04 -3.18 -7.22
CA TRP A 46 4.73 -3.66 -6.02
C TRP A 46 4.97 -5.17 -5.99
N ILE A 47 4.02 -5.96 -6.50
CA ILE A 47 4.18 -7.41 -6.69
C ILE A 47 5.31 -7.67 -7.69
N THR A 48 5.31 -6.95 -8.82
CA THR A 48 6.30 -7.14 -9.89
C THR A 48 7.72 -6.85 -9.40
N VAL A 49 7.95 -5.70 -8.75
CA VAL A 49 9.29 -5.32 -8.29
C VAL A 49 9.82 -6.29 -7.22
N ASN A 50 8.97 -6.77 -6.31
CA ASN A 50 9.35 -7.79 -5.33
C ASN A 50 9.55 -9.17 -5.97
N GLY A 51 8.77 -9.52 -6.99
CA GLY A 51 8.96 -10.74 -7.79
C GLY A 51 10.30 -10.74 -8.52
N ILE A 52 10.72 -9.59 -9.05
CA ILE A 52 12.05 -9.42 -9.67
C ILE A 52 13.14 -9.57 -8.61
N ALA A 53 13.02 -8.91 -7.45
CA ALA A 53 14.02 -9.01 -6.38
C ALA A 53 14.18 -10.45 -5.85
N THR A 54 13.08 -11.16 -5.64
CA THR A 54 13.10 -12.57 -5.20
C THR A 54 13.66 -13.49 -6.28
N SER A 55 13.34 -13.26 -7.56
CA SER A 55 13.92 -14.01 -8.68
C SER A 55 15.43 -13.76 -8.80
N ALA A 56 15.86 -12.51 -8.64
CA ALA A 56 17.27 -12.14 -8.62
C ALA A 56 18.02 -12.81 -7.47
N LEU A 57 17.39 -12.92 -6.29
CA LEU A 57 17.95 -13.64 -5.15
C LEU A 57 18.15 -15.13 -5.45
N ALA A 58 17.15 -15.79 -6.03
CA ALA A 58 17.22 -17.20 -6.43
C ALA A 58 18.31 -17.44 -7.49
N TYR A 59 18.37 -16.59 -8.51
CA TYR A 59 19.38 -16.66 -9.57
C TYR A 59 20.80 -16.43 -9.04
N MET A 60 20.98 -15.40 -8.20
CA MET A 60 22.29 -15.08 -7.61
C MET A 60 22.78 -16.23 -6.72
N ARG A 61 21.88 -16.89 -6.00
CA ARG A 61 22.22 -18.08 -5.19
C ARG A 61 22.74 -19.23 -6.05
N ASP A 62 22.21 -19.45 -7.24
CA ASP A 62 22.60 -20.60 -8.08
C ASP A 62 23.88 -20.34 -8.89
N THR A 63 24.18 -19.07 -9.12
CA THR A 63 25.36 -18.63 -9.90
C THR A 63 26.67 -19.09 -9.25
N GLN A 64 27.51 -19.79 -10.02
CA GLN A 64 28.85 -20.28 -9.60
C GLN A 64 30.01 -19.39 -10.07
N THR A 65 29.75 -18.38 -10.91
CA THR A 65 30.79 -17.55 -11.53
C THR A 65 31.35 -16.46 -10.62
N ILE A 66 30.77 -16.28 -9.43
CA ILE A 66 31.11 -15.20 -8.49
C ILE A 66 31.70 -15.83 -7.22
N SER A 67 32.81 -15.25 -6.72
CA SER A 67 33.42 -15.63 -5.45
C SER A 67 32.42 -15.56 -4.29
N MET A 68 32.52 -16.48 -3.33
CA MET A 68 31.58 -16.61 -2.22
C MET A 68 31.36 -15.31 -1.43
N GLU A 69 32.42 -14.55 -1.14
CA GLU A 69 32.33 -13.26 -0.41
C GLU A 69 31.49 -12.22 -1.16
N ARG A 70 31.81 -11.97 -2.44
CA ARG A 70 31.04 -11.04 -3.29
C ARG A 70 29.60 -11.48 -3.46
N LYS A 71 29.35 -12.79 -3.56
CA LYS A 71 28.01 -13.36 -3.66
C LYS A 71 27.19 -13.10 -2.39
N SER A 72 27.77 -13.34 -1.22
CA SER A 72 27.12 -13.07 0.07
C SER A 72 26.76 -11.58 0.22
N PHE A 73 27.68 -10.68 -0.13
CA PHE A 73 27.42 -9.23 -0.14
C PHE A 73 26.25 -8.84 -1.06
N LEU A 74 26.21 -9.36 -2.29
CA LEU A 74 25.13 -9.08 -3.24
C LEU A 74 23.78 -9.62 -2.76
N LEU A 75 23.75 -10.83 -2.19
CA LEU A 75 22.52 -11.41 -1.65
C LEU A 75 21.97 -10.58 -0.48
N TRP A 76 22.83 -10.19 0.48
CA TRP A 76 22.45 -9.27 1.55
C TRP A 76 21.91 -7.95 1.01
N THR A 77 22.56 -7.38 0.00
CA THR A 77 22.11 -6.13 -0.63
C THR A 77 20.71 -6.27 -1.22
N ILE A 78 20.43 -7.35 -1.96
CA ILE A 78 19.11 -7.60 -2.55
C ILE A 78 18.05 -7.77 -1.45
N ILE A 79 18.36 -8.50 -0.38
CA ILE A 79 17.45 -8.71 0.76
C ILE A 79 17.09 -7.36 1.40
N VAL A 80 18.09 -6.53 1.71
CA VAL A 80 17.88 -5.22 2.34
C VAL A 80 17.04 -4.30 1.43
N ILE A 81 17.34 -4.26 0.12
CA ILE A 81 16.54 -3.50 -0.85
C ILE A 81 15.10 -4.02 -0.88
N GLY A 82 14.91 -5.34 -0.88
CA GLY A 82 13.59 -5.98 -0.83
C GLY A 82 12.78 -5.60 0.41
N MET A 83 13.42 -5.54 1.58
CA MET A 83 12.78 -5.06 2.80
C MET A 83 12.35 -3.59 2.66
N PHE A 84 13.21 -2.72 2.13
CA PHE A 84 12.86 -1.32 1.87
C PHE A 84 11.70 -1.15 0.88
N LEU A 85 11.62 -2.01 -0.15
CA LEU A 85 10.49 -2.03 -1.07
C LEU A 85 9.18 -2.39 -0.34
N CYS A 86 9.20 -3.36 0.58
CA CYS A 86 8.04 -3.71 1.39
C CYS A 86 7.60 -2.55 2.30
N LEU A 87 8.56 -1.90 2.98
CA LEU A 87 8.26 -0.72 3.83
C LEU A 87 7.69 0.44 3.01
N SER A 88 8.23 0.68 1.82
CA SER A 88 7.72 1.70 0.90
C SER A 88 6.30 1.38 0.44
N TRP A 89 6.00 0.10 0.18
CA TRP A 89 4.65 -0.35 -0.15
C TRP A 89 3.66 -0.12 1.00
N PHE A 90 4.04 -0.41 2.25
CA PHE A 90 3.19 -0.11 3.41
C PHE A 90 2.88 1.38 3.53
N SER A 91 3.90 2.24 3.39
CA SER A 91 3.75 3.69 3.43
C SER A 91 2.81 4.20 2.34
N TYR A 92 2.95 3.64 1.13
CA TYR A 92 2.08 3.95 0.00
C TYR A 92 0.62 3.57 0.26
N LEU A 93 0.36 2.33 0.70
CA LEU A 93 -1.01 1.87 1.02
C LEU A 93 -1.65 2.73 2.12
N TRP A 94 -0.87 3.11 3.13
CA TRP A 94 -1.35 3.98 4.20
C TRP A 94 -1.76 5.36 3.69
N THR A 95 -0.92 5.96 2.84
CA THR A 95 -1.16 7.29 2.27
C THR A 95 -2.41 7.31 1.41
N ILE A 96 -2.58 6.32 0.54
CA ILE A 96 -3.77 6.21 -0.30
C ILE A 96 -5.02 5.97 0.53
N LYS A 97 -4.96 5.07 1.52
CA LYS A 97 -6.09 4.80 2.41
C LYS A 97 -6.58 6.09 3.07
N LYS A 98 -5.66 6.86 3.66
CA LYS A 98 -5.99 8.13 4.33
C LYS A 98 -6.62 9.13 3.36
N SER A 99 -6.09 9.23 2.13
CA SER A 99 -6.64 10.11 1.09
C SER A 99 -8.07 9.72 0.70
N LEU A 100 -8.32 8.42 0.51
CA LEU A 100 -9.64 7.88 0.20
C LEU A 100 -10.64 8.11 1.35
N GLU A 101 -10.22 7.91 2.59
CA GLU A 101 -11.05 8.13 3.78
C GLU A 101 -11.53 9.58 3.89
N ILE A 102 -10.61 10.55 3.68
CA ILE A 102 -10.94 11.98 3.69
C ILE A 102 -11.94 12.31 2.57
N ARG A 103 -11.69 11.85 1.35
CA ARG A 103 -12.56 12.14 0.19
C ARG A 103 -13.94 11.48 0.32
N ASN A 104 -14.00 10.25 0.81
CA ASN A 104 -15.27 9.56 1.08
C ASN A 104 -16.08 10.28 2.17
N THR A 105 -15.42 10.77 3.22
CA THR A 105 -16.08 11.57 4.27
C THR A 105 -16.64 12.86 3.70
N LEU A 106 -15.83 13.58 2.92
CA LEU A 106 -16.27 14.80 2.23
C LEU A 106 -17.44 14.55 1.27
N LEU A 107 -17.45 13.43 0.56
CA LEU A 107 -18.52 13.04 -0.35
C LEU A 107 -19.85 12.86 0.40
N VAL A 108 -19.82 12.13 1.52
CA VAL A 108 -21.00 11.92 2.38
C VAL A 108 -21.48 13.22 3.03
N ASP A 109 -20.55 14.12 3.38
CA ASP A 109 -20.90 15.43 3.91
C ASP A 109 -21.55 16.33 2.85
N LEU A 110 -21.05 16.31 1.61
CA LEU A 110 -21.65 17.03 0.49
C LEU A 110 -23.06 16.49 0.16
N GLU A 111 -23.29 15.19 0.27
CA GLU A 111 -24.62 14.60 0.03
C GLU A 111 -25.74 15.14 0.92
N LYS A 112 -25.41 15.75 2.06
CA LYS A 112 -26.41 16.39 2.95
C LYS A 112 -27.15 17.54 2.25
N TYR A 113 -26.56 18.11 1.21
CA TYR A 113 -27.13 19.23 0.45
C TYR A 113 -27.86 18.77 -0.82
N PHE A 114 -27.78 17.48 -1.18
CA PHE A 114 -28.45 16.94 -2.36
C PHE A 114 -29.76 16.23 -1.98
N PRO A 115 -30.75 16.21 -2.89
CA PRO A 115 -32.07 15.63 -2.60
C PRO A 115 -32.04 14.12 -2.35
N VAL A 116 -31.04 13.41 -2.89
CA VAL A 116 -30.91 11.95 -2.76
C VAL A 116 -29.48 11.59 -2.34
N PRO A 117 -29.28 11.08 -1.11
CA PRO A 117 -27.95 10.75 -0.58
C PRO A 117 -27.56 9.30 -0.91
N ILE A 118 -27.12 9.07 -2.15
CA ILE A 118 -26.85 7.74 -2.72
C ILE A 118 -25.73 7.03 -1.96
N PHE A 119 -24.57 7.68 -1.81
CA PHE A 119 -23.38 7.11 -1.18
C PHE A 119 -23.56 6.91 0.32
N LYS A 120 -24.21 7.84 1.02
CA LYS A 120 -24.57 7.69 2.43
C LYS A 120 -25.46 6.47 2.65
N THR A 121 -26.46 6.28 1.79
CA THR A 121 -27.35 5.11 1.84
C THR A 121 -26.58 3.83 1.54
N PHE A 122 -25.70 3.85 0.54
CA PHE A 122 -24.83 2.72 0.22
C PHE A 122 -23.92 2.32 1.38
N PHE A 123 -23.28 3.28 2.06
CA PHE A 123 -22.45 3.00 3.23
C PHE A 123 -23.27 2.46 4.42
N ALA A 124 -24.48 3.00 4.63
CA ALA A 124 -25.39 2.49 5.66
C ALA A 124 -25.81 1.03 5.39
N LEU A 125 -26.15 0.69 4.14
CA LEU A 125 -26.55 -0.66 3.74
C LEU A 125 -25.41 -1.68 3.81
N THR A 126 -24.18 -1.25 3.53
CA THR A 126 -23.01 -2.16 3.53
C THR A 126 -22.46 -2.43 4.93
N GLN A 127 -23.09 -1.90 6.00
CA GLN A 127 -22.58 -1.88 7.39
C GLN A 127 -21.14 -1.34 7.55
N LYS A 128 -20.56 -0.84 6.45
CA LYS A 128 -19.28 -0.16 6.43
C LYS A 128 -19.59 1.30 6.67
N LYS A 129 -19.29 1.77 7.88
CA LYS A 129 -18.97 3.20 8.04
C LYS A 129 -17.98 3.58 6.91
N PRO A 130 -18.02 4.83 6.41
CA PRO A 130 -17.05 5.30 5.40
C PRO A 130 -15.59 5.06 5.82
N ASP A 131 -15.39 4.82 7.11
CA ASP A 131 -14.21 4.25 7.69
C ASP A 131 -14.49 2.83 8.23
N LYS A 132 -13.85 1.81 7.65
CA LYS A 132 -13.10 0.74 8.37
C LYS A 132 -12.72 -0.45 7.49
N SER A 133 -11.46 -0.44 7.10
CA SER A 133 -10.52 -1.56 7.28
C SER A 133 -10.61 -2.83 6.41
N SER A 134 -11.74 -3.24 5.83
CA SER A 134 -11.81 -4.61 5.27
C SER A 134 -10.95 -4.82 4.01
N LEU A 135 -10.77 -3.79 3.19
CA LEU A 135 -9.95 -3.88 1.97
C LEU A 135 -8.47 -3.68 2.29
N THR A 136 -8.15 -2.72 3.17
CA THR A 136 -6.77 -2.44 3.59
C THR A 136 -6.12 -3.61 4.31
N ILE A 137 -6.84 -4.35 5.17
CA ILE A 137 -6.26 -5.50 5.89
C ILE A 137 -5.85 -6.60 4.90
N LYS A 138 -6.68 -6.88 3.90
CA LYS A 138 -6.34 -7.85 2.84
C LYS A 138 -5.18 -7.36 1.97
N GLU A 139 -5.12 -6.07 1.68
CA GLU A 139 -4.04 -5.47 0.88
C GLU A 139 -2.71 -5.41 1.64
N MET A 140 -2.72 -5.25 2.97
CA MET A 140 -1.52 -5.29 3.82
C MET A 140 -0.93 -6.70 3.97
N PHE A 141 -1.69 -7.75 3.65
CA PHE A 141 -1.22 -9.12 3.74
C PHE A 141 -0.05 -9.41 2.77
N VAL A 142 -0.12 -8.91 1.54
CA VAL A 142 0.88 -9.18 0.50
C VAL A 142 2.26 -8.60 0.83
N PRO A 143 2.42 -7.29 1.17
CA PRO A 143 3.71 -6.76 1.60
C PRO A 143 4.23 -7.44 2.88
N THR A 144 3.33 -7.87 3.78
CA THR A 144 3.72 -8.62 4.98
C THR A 144 4.34 -9.96 4.61
N LEU A 145 3.74 -10.69 3.66
CA LEU A 145 4.26 -11.98 3.20
C LEU A 145 5.64 -11.85 2.56
N PHE A 146 5.85 -10.86 1.71
CA PHE A 146 7.18 -10.58 1.13
C PHE A 146 8.19 -10.20 2.20
N LEU A 147 7.83 -9.34 3.16
CA LEU A 147 8.71 -8.92 4.25
C LEU A 147 9.17 -10.12 5.10
N ILE A 148 8.23 -11.00 5.48
CA ILE A 148 8.55 -12.25 6.18
C ILE A 148 9.48 -13.12 5.34
N GLY A 149 9.24 -13.22 4.02
CA GLY A 149 10.12 -13.92 3.09
C GLY A 149 11.55 -13.38 3.08
N TYR A 150 11.73 -12.06 3.06
CA TYR A 150 13.07 -11.46 3.14
C TYR A 150 13.74 -11.71 4.49
N PHE A 151 13.01 -11.68 5.60
CA PHE A 151 13.56 -12.07 6.91
C PHE A 151 13.98 -13.54 6.94
N PHE A 152 13.18 -14.42 6.32
CA PHE A 152 13.52 -15.83 6.20
C PHE A 152 14.79 -16.04 5.36
N PHE A 153 14.94 -15.33 4.22
CA PHE A 153 16.16 -15.39 3.43
C PHE A 153 17.38 -14.83 4.17
N ALA A 154 17.22 -13.73 4.92
CA ALA A 154 18.27 -13.18 5.77
C ALA A 154 18.72 -14.20 6.82
N PHE A 155 17.76 -14.85 7.47
CA PHE A 155 18.02 -15.91 8.46
C PHE A 155 18.79 -17.07 7.82
N LEU A 156 18.30 -17.62 6.71
CA LEU A 156 19.00 -18.69 6.02
C LEU A 156 20.43 -18.30 5.64
N LEU A 157 20.60 -17.11 5.10
CA LEU A 157 21.93 -16.66 4.68
C LEU A 157 22.87 -16.47 5.87
N PHE A 158 22.38 -15.97 7.00
CA PHE A 158 23.16 -15.84 8.22
C PHE A 158 23.65 -17.21 8.75
N PHE A 159 22.73 -18.17 8.93
CA PHE A 159 23.06 -19.47 9.53
C PHE A 159 23.83 -20.40 8.59
N PHE A 160 23.50 -20.44 7.30
CA PHE A 160 24.14 -21.36 6.35
C PHE A 160 25.44 -20.82 5.74
N THR A 161 25.83 -19.57 6.02
CA THR A 161 27.14 -19.03 5.59
C THR A 161 28.25 -19.32 6.60
N GLU A 162 27.94 -19.52 7.88
CA GLU A 162 28.95 -19.78 8.92
C GLU A 162 29.57 -21.19 8.82
N GLU A 163 28.84 -22.20 8.33
CA GLU A 163 29.36 -23.57 8.17
C GLU A 163 30.52 -23.70 7.16
N VAL A 164 30.75 -22.69 6.31
CA VAL A 164 31.81 -22.73 5.28
C VAL A 164 33.14 -22.13 5.76
N ILE A 165 33.15 -21.38 6.88
CA ILE A 165 34.32 -20.58 7.32
C ILE A 165 35.16 -21.27 8.42
N THR A 166 34.70 -22.37 9.00
CA THR A 166 35.57 -23.23 9.83
C THR A 166 36.24 -24.30 8.94
N PRO A 167 37.46 -24.09 8.41
CA PRO A 167 38.20 -25.19 7.85
C PRO A 167 38.46 -26.17 9.00
N SER A 168 38.35 -27.46 8.70
CA SER A 168 38.73 -28.57 9.54
C SER A 168 40.21 -28.47 9.96
N SER A 169 40.52 -27.64 10.95
CA SER A 169 41.67 -27.86 11.82
C SER A 169 41.22 -28.91 12.81
N GLN A 170 41.52 -30.17 12.48
CA GLN A 170 41.58 -31.38 13.32
C GLN A 170 41.10 -32.59 12.52
N SER A 171 41.99 -33.12 11.71
CA SER A 171 42.19 -34.56 11.62
C SER A 171 43.67 -34.79 11.30
N GLU A 172 44.31 -35.49 12.23
CA GLU A 172 45.71 -35.95 12.28
C GLU A 172 46.29 -36.47 10.96
#